data_AF-A0A0M8MK10-F1
#
_entry.id   AF-A0A0M8MK10-F1
#
_cell.length_a   1.000
_cell.length_b   1.000
_cell.length_c   1.000
_cell.angle_alpha   90.00
_cell.angle_beta   90.00
_cell.angle_gamma   90.00
#
_symmetry.space_group_name_H-M   'P 1'
#
loop_
_entity.id
_entity.type
_entity.pdbx_description
1 polymer ?
#
loop_
_entity_poly.entity_id
_entity_poly.type
_entity_poly.pdbx_seq_one_letter_code
_entity_poly.pdbx_strand_id
1 'polypeptide(L)'
;MTELLQKAVLPGRESAWVGGDDLLCGFVVRAADAAWAKTPRQLFDVHGLGFPGSPFTAESTAVDVLRFPASPYARLINATGAPVGADVEPMGEGFIEHAPFTGNGFAAGSENHIVPVWWLEPMRVPAGSELWRIHSDGREEFLSVYANVASGWQPAPTPRIGASDVFGVFAEWRGVQVLADPLPDGGVVIASFAEQPGLKLTERGLWAGRIDASEVTTPFALKLTGLWRQLPFQIVRRWQQDGALYARGVYMGRDSRAAEAAGLEKTDAAVYEATLPLAELTDIQGVQLVPSGA
;
A
#
# COMPACT_ATOMS: atom_id res chain seq x y z
N MET A 1 -0.59 -20.86 -9.65
CA MET A 1 0.30 -19.68 -9.77
C MET A 1 -0.40 -18.55 -9.03
N THR A 2 0.26 -17.93 -8.05
CA THR A 2 -0.33 -16.79 -7.31
C THR A 2 -0.49 -15.61 -8.26
N GLU A 3 -1.65 -14.98 -8.28
CA GLU A 3 -1.87 -13.76 -9.06
C GLU A 3 -0.98 -12.64 -8.52
N LEU A 4 -0.24 -11.96 -9.41
CA LEU A 4 0.61 -10.82 -9.06
C LEU A 4 -0.05 -9.52 -9.50
N LEU A 5 -0.04 -8.55 -8.60
CA LEU A 5 -0.36 -7.16 -8.87
C LEU A 5 0.94 -6.38 -9.08
N GLN A 6 0.85 -5.30 -9.84
CA GLN A 6 1.95 -4.38 -10.12
C GLN A 6 1.52 -2.95 -9.83
N LYS A 7 2.42 -2.20 -9.19
CA LYS A 7 2.28 -0.77 -8.91
C LYS A 7 3.55 -0.04 -9.34
N ALA A 8 3.43 1.06 -10.07
CA ALA A 8 4.55 1.99 -10.22
C ALA A 8 4.84 2.73 -8.90
N VAL A 9 6.11 2.88 -8.56
CA VAL A 9 6.58 3.39 -7.27
C VAL A 9 7.20 4.75 -7.47
N LEU A 10 6.66 5.77 -6.79
CA LEU A 10 7.26 7.10 -6.80
C LEU A 10 8.57 7.09 -5.98
N PRO A 11 9.59 7.90 -6.33
CA PRO A 11 10.88 7.94 -5.62
C PRO A 11 10.77 8.21 -4.11
N GLY A 12 9.79 9.03 -3.69
CA GLY A 12 9.50 9.28 -2.28
C GLY A 12 9.01 8.02 -1.54
N ARG A 13 8.20 7.18 -2.19
CA ARG A 13 7.70 5.92 -1.64
C ARG A 13 8.80 4.87 -1.55
N GLU A 14 9.63 4.75 -2.59
CA GLU A 14 10.85 3.91 -2.58
C GLU A 14 11.72 4.25 -1.36
N SER A 15 12.03 5.54 -1.19
CA SER A 15 12.86 6.03 -0.08
C SER A 15 12.25 5.75 1.30
N ALA A 16 10.92 5.83 1.42
CA ALA A 16 10.20 5.51 2.66
C ALA A 16 10.25 4.01 2.97
N TRP A 17 10.03 3.15 1.97
CA TRP A 17 10.10 1.69 2.10
C TRP A 17 11.50 1.21 2.47
N VAL A 18 12.53 1.68 1.78
CA VAL A 18 13.92 1.42 2.14
C VAL A 18 14.26 1.94 3.55
N GLY A 19 13.51 2.93 4.05
CA GLY A 19 13.57 3.42 5.43
C GLY A 19 12.80 2.58 6.47
N GLY A 20 12.13 1.51 6.09
CA GLY A 20 11.36 0.61 6.97
C GLY A 20 9.84 0.78 6.94
N ASP A 21 9.34 1.74 6.16
CA ASP A 21 7.90 1.91 5.95
C ASP A 21 7.31 0.72 5.18
N ASP A 22 6.03 0.43 5.40
CA ASP A 22 5.37 -0.75 4.87
C ASP A 22 3.94 -0.48 4.41
N LEU A 23 3.56 0.80 4.22
CA LEU A 23 2.32 1.21 3.59
C LEU A 23 2.31 0.93 2.09
N LEU A 24 1.30 0.20 1.61
CA LEU A 24 0.98 0.00 0.20
C LEU A 24 -0.48 0.41 -0.06
N CYS A 25 -0.69 1.29 -1.04
CA CYS A 25 -2.01 1.75 -1.51
C CYS A 25 -1.93 2.44 -2.87
N GLY A 26 -3.07 2.85 -3.40
CA GLY A 26 -3.18 3.61 -4.65
C GLY A 26 -3.48 2.72 -5.85
N PHE A 27 -3.35 3.27 -7.06
CA PHE A 27 -3.66 2.51 -8.26
C PHE A 27 -2.68 1.38 -8.52
N VAL A 28 -3.23 0.23 -8.90
CA VAL A 28 -2.54 -1.02 -9.24
C VAL A 28 -3.21 -1.71 -10.42
N VAL A 29 -2.45 -2.55 -11.11
CA VAL A 29 -2.91 -3.39 -12.22
C VAL A 29 -2.47 -4.82 -12.00
N ARG A 30 -3.01 -5.78 -12.73
CA ARG A 30 -2.41 -7.13 -12.77
C ARG A 30 -1.09 -7.07 -13.51
N ALA A 31 -0.06 -7.69 -12.95
CA ALA A 31 1.27 -7.72 -13.56
C ALA A 31 1.24 -8.36 -14.96
N ALA A 32 0.40 -9.39 -15.15
CA ALA A 32 0.22 -10.05 -16.43
C ALA A 32 -0.38 -9.13 -17.52
N ASP A 33 -1.34 -8.28 -17.17
CA ASP A 33 -1.98 -7.35 -18.11
C ASP A 33 -1.03 -6.22 -18.54
N ALA A 34 -0.05 -5.88 -17.69
CA ALA A 34 0.98 -4.88 -17.95
C ALA A 34 2.33 -5.48 -18.42
N ALA A 35 2.41 -6.79 -18.67
CA ALA A 35 3.68 -7.46 -19.00
C ALA A 35 4.32 -7.01 -20.33
N TRP A 36 3.54 -6.35 -21.19
CA TRP A 36 4.01 -5.73 -22.43
C TRP A 36 4.73 -4.39 -22.19
N ALA A 37 4.47 -3.73 -21.06
CA ALA A 37 5.07 -2.45 -20.69
C ALA A 37 6.47 -2.67 -20.12
N LYS A 38 7.44 -2.78 -21.01
CA LYS A 38 8.84 -3.11 -20.70
C LYS A 38 9.76 -1.89 -20.63
N THR A 39 9.24 -0.70 -20.90
CA THR A 39 10.00 0.54 -20.89
C THR A 39 9.38 1.56 -19.94
N PRO A 40 10.18 2.50 -19.40
CA PRO A 40 9.69 3.61 -18.59
C PRO A 40 8.52 4.37 -19.23
N ARG A 41 8.59 4.62 -20.55
CA ARG A 41 7.50 5.30 -21.27
C ARG A 41 6.19 4.50 -21.25
N GLN A 42 6.25 3.20 -21.51
CA GLN A 42 5.07 2.35 -21.45
C GLN A 42 4.52 2.22 -20.03
N LEU A 43 5.40 2.18 -19.02
CA LEU A 43 5.01 2.17 -17.61
C LEU A 43 4.38 3.50 -17.18
N PHE A 44 4.91 4.62 -17.68
CA PHE A 44 4.34 5.95 -17.48
C PHE A 44 2.91 6.02 -17.99
N ASP A 45 2.66 5.50 -19.19
CA ASP A 45 1.33 5.48 -19.79
C ASP A 45 0.39 4.52 -19.03
N VAL A 46 0.76 3.25 -18.84
CA VAL A 46 -0.13 2.22 -18.24
C VAL A 46 -0.44 2.44 -16.76
N HIS A 47 0.49 3.02 -15.98
CA HIS A 47 0.26 3.35 -14.57
C HIS A 47 -0.25 4.78 -14.39
N GLY A 48 -0.50 5.52 -15.48
CA GLY A 48 -1.07 6.85 -15.43
C GLY A 48 -0.19 7.87 -14.68
N LEU A 49 1.12 7.82 -14.88
CA LEU A 49 2.10 8.61 -14.12
C LEU A 49 2.19 10.09 -14.54
N GLY A 50 1.34 10.54 -15.47
CA GLY A 50 1.30 11.93 -15.95
C GLY A 50 0.42 12.88 -15.12
N PHE A 51 0.09 12.55 -13.87
CA PHE A 51 -0.79 13.36 -13.04
C PHE A 51 -0.10 14.64 -12.52
N PRO A 52 -0.87 15.68 -12.13
CA PRO A 52 -0.31 16.91 -11.57
C PRO A 52 0.57 16.66 -10.34
N GLY A 53 1.81 17.14 -10.38
CA GLY A 53 2.79 16.94 -9.30
C GLY A 53 3.56 15.62 -9.37
N SER A 54 3.36 14.80 -10.42
CA SER A 54 4.15 13.60 -10.62
C SER A 54 5.64 13.91 -10.78
N PRO A 55 6.54 13.13 -10.14
CA PRO A 55 7.97 13.23 -10.36
C PRO A 55 8.43 12.59 -11.68
N PHE A 56 7.53 11.86 -12.36
CA PHE A 56 7.82 11.21 -13.64
C PHE A 56 7.43 12.08 -14.81
N THR A 57 8.14 11.89 -15.92
CA THR A 57 7.79 12.46 -17.23
C THR A 57 7.79 11.34 -18.26
N ALA A 58 7.23 11.61 -19.44
CA ALA A 58 7.30 10.68 -20.57
C ALA A 58 8.74 10.30 -20.97
N GLU A 59 9.73 11.13 -20.61
CA GLU A 59 11.15 10.94 -20.93
C GLU A 59 11.97 10.38 -19.75
N SER A 60 11.30 9.98 -18.65
CA SER A 60 11.98 9.36 -17.50
C SER A 60 12.77 8.12 -17.95
N THR A 61 14.05 8.06 -17.58
CA THR A 61 14.96 6.98 -18.02
C THR A 61 14.81 5.69 -17.22
N ALA A 62 14.12 5.76 -16.08
CA ALA A 62 13.78 4.62 -15.24
C ALA A 62 12.44 4.83 -14.55
N VAL A 63 11.72 3.73 -14.31
CA VAL A 63 10.53 3.67 -13.45
C VAL A 63 10.65 2.44 -12.56
N ASP A 64 10.41 2.65 -11.27
CA ASP A 64 10.39 1.55 -10.31
C ASP A 64 8.99 0.96 -10.20
N VAL A 65 8.91 -0.36 -10.07
CA VAL A 65 7.66 -1.10 -9.93
C VAL A 65 7.74 -2.05 -8.75
N LEU A 66 6.68 -2.10 -7.97
CA LEU A 66 6.44 -3.15 -6.99
C LEU A 66 5.61 -4.24 -7.63
N ARG A 67 6.08 -5.48 -7.62
CA ARG A 67 5.31 -6.67 -7.96
C ARG A 67 5.02 -7.45 -6.68
N PHE A 68 3.75 -7.72 -6.40
CA PHE A 68 3.35 -8.31 -5.12
C PHE A 68 2.22 -9.31 -5.29
N PRO A 69 2.16 -10.36 -4.45
CA PRO A 69 1.07 -11.33 -4.50
C PRO A 69 -0.25 -10.66 -4.10
N ALA A 70 -1.32 -10.99 -4.83
CA ALA A 70 -2.67 -10.67 -4.41
C ALA A 70 -2.89 -11.21 -3.00
N SER A 71 -3.22 -10.32 -2.08
CA SER A 71 -3.40 -10.67 -0.67
C SER A 71 -4.88 -10.91 -0.39
N PRO A 72 -5.25 -11.96 0.38
CA PRO A 72 -6.64 -12.15 0.80
C PRO A 72 -7.12 -11.04 1.75
N TYR A 73 -6.21 -10.21 2.26
CA TYR A 73 -6.50 -9.05 3.09
C TYR A 73 -6.61 -7.75 2.29
N ALA A 74 -6.33 -7.77 0.98
CA ALA A 74 -6.45 -6.62 0.11
C ALA A 74 -7.91 -6.30 -0.18
N ARG A 75 -8.24 -5.00 -0.24
CA ARG A 75 -9.48 -4.53 -0.87
C ARG A 75 -9.12 -3.76 -2.13
N LEU A 76 -9.54 -4.30 -3.27
CA LEU A 76 -9.37 -3.70 -4.58
C LEU A 76 -10.70 -3.06 -4.99
N ILE A 77 -10.67 -1.76 -5.23
CA ILE A 77 -11.81 -0.98 -5.67
C ILE A 77 -11.63 -0.71 -7.16
N ASN A 78 -12.64 -0.96 -8.00
CA ASN A 78 -12.53 -0.61 -9.42
C ASN A 78 -12.29 0.90 -9.56
N ALA A 79 -11.34 1.31 -10.40
CA ALA A 79 -11.00 2.72 -10.59
C ALA A 79 -12.02 3.44 -11.51
N THR A 80 -13.30 3.42 -11.13
CA THR A 80 -14.42 4.01 -11.89
C THR A 80 -14.93 5.29 -11.22
N GLY A 81 -15.28 6.27 -12.04
CA GLY A 81 -15.61 7.61 -11.57
C GLY A 81 -15.61 8.64 -12.69
N ALA A 82 -15.16 9.86 -12.40
CA ALA A 82 -15.03 10.95 -13.36
C ALA A 82 -13.66 11.65 -13.24
N PRO A 83 -13.08 12.12 -14.35
CA PRO A 83 -11.93 13.03 -14.30
C PRO A 83 -12.30 14.38 -13.64
N VAL A 84 -11.35 15.02 -12.96
CA VAL A 84 -11.52 16.40 -12.48
C VAL A 84 -11.87 17.33 -13.65
N GLY A 85 -12.94 18.11 -13.48
CA GLY A 85 -13.43 19.06 -14.49
C GLY A 85 -14.34 18.45 -15.55
N ALA A 86 -14.68 17.17 -15.45
CA ALA A 86 -15.69 16.57 -16.31
C ALA A 86 -17.10 17.03 -15.92
N ASP A 87 -17.94 17.36 -16.92
CA ASP A 87 -19.35 17.76 -16.75
C ASP A 87 -20.29 16.55 -16.55
N VAL A 88 -19.82 15.51 -15.86
CA VAL A 88 -20.57 14.29 -15.59
C VAL A 88 -20.44 13.91 -14.12
N GLU A 89 -21.56 13.46 -13.54
CA GLU A 89 -21.57 12.94 -12.17
C GLU A 89 -20.69 11.67 -12.09
N PRO A 90 -19.86 11.50 -11.04
CA PRO A 90 -19.06 10.30 -10.86
C PRO A 90 -19.95 9.05 -10.78
N MET A 91 -19.69 8.09 -11.66
CA MET A 91 -20.39 6.81 -11.70
C MET A 91 -19.52 5.69 -11.12
N GLY A 92 -20.11 4.53 -10.84
CA GLY A 92 -19.38 3.37 -10.33
C GLY A 92 -18.91 3.57 -8.88
N GLU A 93 -17.61 3.44 -8.64
CA GLU A 93 -17.00 3.53 -7.30
C GLU A 93 -16.77 4.98 -6.82
N GLY A 94 -17.21 5.96 -7.63
CA GLY A 94 -17.31 7.36 -7.23
C GLY A 94 -15.99 8.15 -7.19
N PHE A 95 -14.95 7.67 -7.88
CA PHE A 95 -13.67 8.41 -7.92
C PHE A 95 -13.81 9.76 -8.62
N ILE A 96 -13.13 10.78 -8.09
CA ILE A 96 -12.84 12.03 -8.79
C ILE A 96 -11.34 12.25 -8.73
N GLU A 97 -10.65 12.13 -9.87
CA GLU A 97 -9.19 12.23 -9.92
C GLU A 97 -8.72 12.95 -11.20
N HIS A 98 -7.54 13.56 -11.13
CA HIS A 98 -6.94 14.28 -12.25
C HIS A 98 -6.53 13.34 -13.39
N ALA A 99 -6.43 13.91 -14.60
CA ALA A 99 -5.79 13.23 -15.72
C ALA A 99 -4.42 12.66 -15.30
N PRO A 100 -4.00 11.49 -15.83
CA PRO A 100 -4.60 10.76 -16.94
C PRO A 100 -5.73 9.80 -16.54
N PHE A 101 -6.28 9.91 -15.33
CA PHE A 101 -7.46 9.14 -14.93
C PHE A 101 -8.63 9.35 -15.90
N THR A 102 -9.24 8.26 -16.37
CA THR A 102 -10.34 8.28 -17.35
C THR A 102 -11.70 8.03 -16.71
N GLY A 103 -11.74 7.48 -15.49
CA GLY A 103 -12.99 7.10 -14.82
C GLY A 103 -13.65 5.82 -15.33
N ASN A 104 -13.08 5.14 -16.33
CA ASN A 104 -13.70 3.95 -16.94
C ASN A 104 -13.22 2.61 -16.36
N GLY A 105 -12.32 2.61 -15.38
CA GLY A 105 -11.76 1.41 -14.77
C GLY A 105 -10.60 0.77 -15.55
N PHE A 106 -10.08 1.43 -16.59
CA PHE A 106 -8.96 0.95 -17.41
C PHE A 106 -7.86 2.01 -17.51
N ALA A 107 -6.62 1.55 -17.71
CA ALA A 107 -5.47 2.42 -17.89
C ALA A 107 -5.63 3.30 -19.13
N ALA A 108 -5.21 4.56 -19.02
CA ALA A 108 -5.03 5.42 -20.18
C ALA A 108 -3.79 5.00 -20.98
N GLY A 109 -3.72 5.37 -22.26
CA GLY A 109 -2.50 5.18 -23.07
C GLY A 109 -2.15 3.72 -23.42
N SER A 110 -3.02 2.76 -23.12
CA SER A 110 -2.87 1.35 -23.49
C SER A 110 -3.67 1.04 -24.76
N GLU A 111 -3.52 1.81 -25.84
CA GLU A 111 -4.43 1.78 -27.01
C GLU A 111 -4.65 0.39 -27.63
N ASN A 112 -3.68 -0.52 -27.51
CA ASN A 112 -3.75 -1.90 -28.00
C ASN A 112 -3.85 -2.97 -26.89
N HIS A 113 -4.05 -2.56 -25.64
CA HIS A 113 -4.05 -3.43 -24.47
C HIS A 113 -5.19 -3.08 -23.51
N ILE A 114 -5.95 -4.08 -23.08
CA ILE A 114 -6.99 -3.90 -22.06
C ILE A 114 -6.33 -4.13 -20.71
N VAL A 115 -6.14 -3.05 -19.95
CA VAL A 115 -5.52 -3.11 -18.62
C VAL A 115 -6.49 -2.55 -17.59
N PRO A 116 -7.22 -3.41 -16.86
CA PRO A 116 -8.07 -2.96 -15.76
C PRO A 116 -7.21 -2.36 -14.64
N VAL A 117 -7.73 -1.29 -14.03
CA VAL A 117 -7.08 -0.56 -12.94
C VAL A 117 -7.96 -0.64 -11.69
N TRP A 118 -7.31 -0.98 -10.58
CA TRP A 118 -7.93 -0.95 -9.26
C TRP A 118 -7.22 0.06 -8.38
N TRP A 119 -7.95 0.67 -7.46
CA TRP A 119 -7.38 1.35 -6.32
C TRP A 119 -7.29 0.38 -5.15
N LEU A 120 -6.06 0.13 -4.70
CA LEU A 120 -5.78 -0.69 -3.54
C LEU A 120 -5.95 0.16 -2.28
N GLU A 121 -6.93 -0.22 -1.44
CA GLU A 121 -7.07 0.40 -0.12
C GLU A 121 -5.80 0.15 0.73
N PRO A 122 -5.46 1.04 1.68
CA PRO A 122 -4.28 0.90 2.50
C PRO A 122 -4.14 -0.47 3.16
N MET A 123 -3.02 -1.13 2.86
CA MET A 123 -2.60 -2.38 3.48
C MET A 123 -1.08 -2.43 3.65
N ARG A 124 -0.62 -3.34 4.50
CA ARG A 124 0.81 -3.60 4.62
C ARG A 124 1.30 -4.30 3.35
N VAL A 125 2.50 -3.96 2.88
CA VAL A 125 3.18 -4.69 1.79
C VAL A 125 3.19 -6.20 2.10
N PRO A 126 2.66 -7.06 1.22
CA PRO A 126 2.69 -8.52 1.43
C PRO A 126 4.12 -9.07 1.47
N ALA A 127 4.34 -10.12 2.27
CA ALA A 127 5.59 -10.87 2.26
C ALA A 127 5.90 -11.41 0.85
N GLY A 128 7.15 -11.30 0.43
CA GLY A 128 7.63 -11.70 -0.90
C GLY A 128 7.37 -10.67 -2.01
N SER A 129 6.93 -9.46 -1.67
CA SER A 129 6.80 -8.38 -2.67
C SER A 129 8.17 -7.89 -3.12
N GLU A 130 8.39 -7.79 -4.43
CA GLU A 130 9.67 -7.44 -5.02
C GLU A 130 9.63 -6.07 -5.70
N LEU A 131 10.62 -5.25 -5.38
CA LEU A 131 10.85 -3.94 -5.96
C LEU A 131 11.89 -4.04 -7.08
N TRP A 132 11.50 -3.57 -8.26
CA TRP A 132 12.30 -3.64 -9.48
C TRP A 132 12.42 -2.25 -10.11
N ARG A 133 13.59 -1.93 -10.65
CA ARG A 133 13.82 -0.77 -11.51
C ARG A 133 13.82 -1.19 -12.97
N ILE A 134 12.99 -0.53 -13.77
CA ILE A 134 12.87 -0.78 -15.21
C ILE A 134 13.58 0.35 -15.95
N HIS A 135 14.62 0.03 -16.71
CA HIS A 135 15.46 0.99 -17.44
C HIS A 135 14.96 1.21 -18.87
N SER A 136 15.41 2.28 -19.52
CA SER A 136 15.02 2.65 -20.89
C SER A 136 15.31 1.61 -21.96
N ASP A 137 16.31 0.74 -21.73
CA ASP A 137 16.67 -0.40 -22.60
C ASP A 137 15.81 -1.66 -22.35
N GLY A 138 14.89 -1.59 -21.39
CA GLY A 138 14.04 -2.69 -20.96
C GLY A 138 14.70 -3.68 -19.99
N ARG A 139 15.92 -3.39 -19.53
CA ARG A 139 16.55 -4.14 -18.45
C ARG A 139 15.80 -3.93 -17.15
N GLU A 140 15.60 -5.02 -16.41
CA GLU A 140 15.06 -4.99 -15.05
C GLU A 140 16.19 -5.19 -14.04
N GLU A 141 16.21 -4.36 -13.00
CA GLU A 141 17.17 -4.43 -11.91
C GLU A 141 16.42 -4.66 -10.59
N PHE A 142 16.72 -5.75 -9.90
CA PHE A 142 16.18 -6.01 -8.58
C PHE A 142 16.76 -5.01 -7.57
N LEU A 143 15.88 -4.33 -6.82
CA LEU A 143 16.29 -3.37 -5.80
C LEU A 143 16.17 -3.94 -4.39
N SER A 144 15.02 -4.54 -4.08
CA SER A 144 14.71 -5.00 -2.72
C SER A 144 13.51 -5.95 -2.71
N VAL A 145 13.39 -6.77 -1.67
CA VAL A 145 12.21 -7.59 -1.38
C VAL A 145 11.69 -7.26 0.00
N TYR A 146 10.37 -7.12 0.16
CA TYR A 146 9.75 -7.11 1.47
C TYR A 146 9.63 -8.56 1.96
N ALA A 147 10.61 -9.02 2.74
CA ALA A 147 10.73 -10.42 3.10
C ALA A 147 9.55 -10.90 3.99
N ASN A 148 9.19 -10.11 5.00
CA ASN A 148 8.07 -10.30 5.93
C ASN A 148 8.12 -9.22 7.01
N VAL A 149 7.12 -9.17 7.89
CA VAL A 149 7.02 -8.25 9.02
C VAL A 149 8.23 -8.24 9.93
N ALA A 150 8.84 -9.40 10.18
CA ALA A 150 9.98 -9.51 11.08
C ALA A 150 11.25 -8.87 10.51
N SER A 151 11.40 -8.94 9.18
CA SER A 151 12.62 -8.62 8.44
C SER A 151 12.55 -7.29 7.68
N GLY A 152 11.35 -6.87 7.28
CA GLY A 152 11.12 -5.71 6.43
C GLY A 152 11.71 -5.88 5.02
N TRP A 153 12.15 -4.76 4.44
CA TRP A 153 12.80 -4.69 3.13
C TRP A 153 14.25 -5.17 3.18
N GLN A 154 14.66 -5.99 2.21
CA GLN A 154 16.02 -6.53 2.08
C GLN A 154 16.47 -6.63 0.61
N PRO A 155 17.71 -6.22 0.27
CA PRO A 155 18.60 -5.42 1.11
C PRO A 155 18.00 -4.04 1.37
N ALA A 156 18.26 -3.49 2.55
CA ALA A 156 17.93 -2.11 2.91
C ALA A 156 18.89 -1.64 4.01
N PRO A 157 19.13 -0.33 4.16
CA PRO A 157 19.76 0.22 5.36
C PRO A 157 18.97 -0.15 6.62
N THR A 158 19.58 0.03 7.78
CA THR A 158 18.88 -0.13 9.07
C THR A 158 17.59 0.70 9.07
N PRO A 159 16.43 0.07 9.32
CA PRO A 159 15.15 0.75 9.23
C PRO A 159 15.09 1.90 10.24
N ARG A 160 14.72 3.09 9.76
CA ARG A 160 14.47 4.27 10.60
C ARG A 160 13.07 4.25 11.19
N ILE A 161 12.17 3.49 10.57
CA ILE A 161 10.76 3.38 10.91
C ILE A 161 10.45 1.93 11.25
N GLY A 162 9.89 1.70 12.45
CA GLY A 162 9.43 0.38 12.89
C GLY A 162 8.12 -0.03 12.24
N ALA A 163 7.76 -1.31 12.41
CA ALA A 163 6.43 -1.80 12.02
C ALA A 163 5.33 -1.04 12.77
N SER A 164 4.22 -0.77 12.08
CA SER A 164 3.05 -0.15 12.71
C SER A 164 2.31 -1.16 13.60
N ASP A 165 1.82 -0.69 14.75
CA ASP A 165 1.05 -1.46 15.73
C ASP A 165 -0.47 -1.35 15.50
N VAL A 166 -0.90 -0.50 14.55
CA VAL A 166 -2.32 -0.27 14.21
C VAL A 166 -2.64 -0.63 12.76
N PHE A 167 -1.71 -1.27 12.05
CA PHE A 167 -1.81 -1.50 10.62
C PHE A 167 -1.05 -2.74 10.17
N GLY A 168 -1.72 -3.59 9.38
CA GLY A 168 -1.18 -4.87 8.91
C GLY A 168 -2.08 -6.03 9.30
N VAL A 169 -1.53 -7.23 9.20
CA VAL A 169 -2.20 -8.48 9.56
C VAL A 169 -1.77 -8.89 10.96
N PHE A 170 -2.74 -9.30 11.76
CA PHE A 170 -2.60 -9.68 13.16
C PHE A 170 -3.15 -11.08 13.37
N ALA A 171 -2.64 -11.77 14.38
CA ALA A 171 -3.18 -13.01 14.90
C ALA A 171 -2.93 -13.09 16.41
N GLU A 172 -3.54 -14.05 17.09
CA GLU A 172 -3.18 -14.42 18.46
C GLU A 172 -2.26 -15.64 18.44
N TRP A 173 -1.16 -15.57 19.20
CA TRP A 173 -0.24 -16.67 19.45
C TRP A 173 -0.01 -16.77 20.95
N ARG A 174 -0.35 -17.93 21.54
CA ARG A 174 -0.20 -18.19 22.99
C ARG A 174 -0.86 -17.11 23.89
N GLY A 175 -2.04 -16.62 23.49
CA GLY A 175 -2.77 -15.60 24.24
C GLY A 175 -2.28 -14.16 24.05
N VAL A 176 -1.34 -13.92 23.13
CA VAL A 176 -0.79 -12.58 22.84
C VAL A 176 -1.08 -12.21 21.39
N GLN A 177 -1.52 -10.97 21.18
CA GLN A 177 -1.66 -10.42 19.83
C GLN A 177 -0.27 -10.16 19.22
N VAL A 178 -0.05 -10.69 18.03
CA VAL A 178 1.18 -10.56 17.25
C VAL A 178 0.85 -10.05 15.85
N LEU A 179 1.81 -9.38 15.23
CA LEU A 179 1.78 -9.18 13.78
C LEU A 179 2.03 -10.54 13.11
N ALA A 180 1.40 -10.78 11.96
CA ALA A 180 1.48 -12.06 11.27
C ALA A 180 1.56 -11.85 9.75
N ASP A 181 2.54 -12.48 9.11
CA ASP A 181 2.61 -12.60 7.66
C ASP A 181 2.47 -14.07 7.27
N PRO A 182 1.30 -14.50 6.77
CA PRO A 182 1.13 -15.81 6.17
C PRO A 182 2.03 -15.96 4.95
N LEU A 183 2.69 -17.11 4.83
CA LEU A 183 3.58 -17.45 3.72
C LEU A 183 2.90 -18.42 2.74
N PRO A 184 3.31 -18.45 1.46
CA PRO A 184 2.74 -19.35 0.46
C PRO A 184 2.90 -20.85 0.77
N ASP A 185 3.87 -21.20 1.62
CA ASP A 185 4.18 -22.59 1.99
C ASP A 185 3.43 -23.07 3.25
N GLY A 186 2.45 -22.29 3.72
CA GLY A 186 1.62 -22.62 4.89
C GLY A 186 2.24 -22.25 6.23
N GLY A 187 3.46 -21.71 6.27
CA GLY A 187 4.04 -21.12 7.47
C GLY A 187 3.49 -19.73 7.77
N VAL A 188 3.65 -19.27 9.00
CA VAL A 188 3.37 -17.88 9.38
C VAL A 188 4.61 -17.29 10.04
N VAL A 189 5.07 -16.13 9.57
CA VAL A 189 6.04 -15.33 10.31
C VAL A 189 5.28 -14.43 11.26
N ILE A 190 5.51 -14.60 12.56
CA ILE A 190 4.94 -13.73 13.59
C ILE A 190 5.99 -12.77 14.14
N ALA A 191 5.54 -11.60 14.58
CA ALA A 191 6.38 -10.61 15.23
C ALA A 191 5.64 -9.90 16.37
N SER A 192 6.34 -9.68 17.49
CA SER A 192 5.85 -8.99 18.67
C SER A 192 6.74 -7.79 19.00
N PHE A 193 6.12 -6.72 19.51
CA PHE A 193 6.84 -5.56 20.05
C PHE A 193 7.44 -5.83 21.44
N ALA A 194 7.03 -6.91 22.11
CA ALA A 194 7.53 -7.32 23.42
C ALA A 194 8.20 -8.69 23.35
N GLU A 195 9.12 -8.97 24.27
CA GLU A 195 9.78 -10.27 24.35
C GLU A 195 8.76 -11.40 24.57
N GLN A 196 8.89 -12.47 23.80
CA GLN A 196 8.07 -13.67 23.92
C GLN A 196 8.96 -14.92 23.92
N PRO A 197 8.71 -15.91 24.82
CA PRO A 197 9.50 -17.13 24.88
C PRO A 197 9.55 -17.89 23.53
N GLY A 198 10.77 -18.07 23.01
CA GLY A 198 11.04 -18.79 21.77
C GLY A 198 11.14 -17.91 20.52
N LEU A 199 10.82 -16.62 20.61
CA LEU A 199 11.07 -15.65 19.55
C LEU A 199 12.48 -15.06 19.68
N LYS A 200 13.02 -14.52 18.58
CA LYS A 200 14.34 -13.87 18.54
C LYS A 200 14.19 -12.41 18.14
N LEU A 201 14.95 -11.54 18.80
CA LEU A 201 15.02 -10.12 18.43
C LEU A 201 15.63 -9.97 17.04
N THR A 202 14.93 -9.29 16.14
CA THR A 202 15.38 -9.00 14.77
C THR A 202 16.06 -7.65 14.68
N GLU A 203 16.74 -7.40 13.55
CA GLU A 203 17.31 -6.09 13.23
C GLU A 203 16.25 -4.98 13.10
N ARG A 204 14.97 -5.35 12.88
CA ARG A 204 13.83 -4.43 12.87
C ARG A 204 13.32 -4.10 14.29
N GLY A 205 13.96 -4.64 15.33
CA GLY A 205 13.60 -4.40 16.74
C GLY A 205 12.35 -5.14 17.19
N LEU A 206 11.95 -6.22 16.48
CA LEU A 206 10.80 -7.04 16.82
C LEU A 206 11.26 -8.40 17.33
N TRP A 207 10.52 -8.99 18.26
CA TRP A 207 10.69 -10.39 18.65
C TRP A 207 9.89 -11.25 17.68
N ALA A 208 10.57 -12.04 16.87
CA ALA A 208 9.92 -12.76 15.78
C ALA A 208 10.35 -14.23 15.66
N GLY A 209 9.53 -14.98 14.94
CA GLY A 209 9.74 -16.39 14.66
C GLY A 209 8.80 -16.87 13.56
N ARG A 210 9.20 -17.96 12.91
CA ARG A 210 8.33 -18.68 11.98
C ARG A 210 7.69 -19.85 12.72
N ILE A 211 6.38 -19.97 12.61
CA ILE A 211 5.56 -20.98 13.27
C ILE A 211 4.61 -21.65 12.28
N ASP A 212 4.01 -22.76 12.69
CA ASP A 212 2.94 -23.41 11.92
C ASP A 212 1.66 -22.56 11.97
N ALA A 213 0.90 -22.51 10.87
CA ALA A 213 -0.34 -21.74 10.82
C ALA A 213 -1.40 -22.24 11.82
N SER A 214 -1.33 -23.51 12.26
CA SER A 214 -2.21 -24.07 13.30
C SER A 214 -1.89 -23.58 14.72
N GLU A 215 -0.73 -22.95 14.94
CA GLU A 215 -0.35 -22.39 16.23
C GLU A 215 -0.92 -20.99 16.48
N VAL A 216 -1.53 -20.37 15.48
CA VAL A 216 -2.17 -19.06 15.58
C VAL A 216 -3.66 -19.12 15.33
N THR A 217 -4.39 -18.14 15.86
CA THR A 217 -5.76 -17.91 15.39
C THR A 217 -5.75 -17.50 13.93
N THR A 218 -6.91 -17.63 13.25
CA THR A 218 -7.09 -17.12 11.89
C THR A 218 -6.61 -15.67 11.81
N PRO A 219 -5.59 -15.36 10.98
CA PRO A 219 -5.10 -14.00 10.90
C PRO A 219 -6.14 -13.06 10.27
N PHE A 220 -6.09 -11.79 10.65
CA PHE A 220 -7.01 -10.76 10.17
C PHE A 220 -6.25 -9.47 9.91
N ALA A 221 -6.66 -8.68 8.92
CA ALA A 221 -6.15 -7.32 8.76
C ALA A 221 -6.96 -6.35 9.61
N LEU A 222 -6.27 -5.50 10.38
CA LEU A 222 -6.91 -4.41 11.11
C LEU A 222 -7.06 -3.18 10.21
N LYS A 223 -8.28 -2.71 10.03
CA LYS A 223 -8.58 -1.40 9.46
C LYS A 223 -9.09 -0.49 10.55
N LEU A 224 -8.21 0.38 11.04
CA LEU A 224 -8.58 1.47 11.92
C LEU A 224 -8.98 2.67 11.07
N THR A 225 -10.23 3.11 11.15
CA THR A 225 -10.75 4.26 10.39
C THR A 225 -11.27 5.33 11.34
N GLY A 226 -11.40 6.55 10.84
CA GLY A 226 -12.03 7.65 11.56
C GLY A 226 -12.26 8.86 10.65
N LEU A 227 -12.92 9.88 11.20
CA LEU A 227 -13.15 11.15 10.53
C LEU A 227 -12.24 12.23 11.13
N TRP A 228 -11.58 13.00 10.26
CA TRP A 228 -10.90 14.24 10.63
C TRP A 228 -11.43 15.37 9.75
N ARG A 229 -11.95 16.44 10.36
CA ARG A 229 -12.60 17.55 9.63
C ARG A 229 -13.69 17.06 8.66
N GLN A 230 -14.46 16.05 9.07
CA GLN A 230 -15.50 15.36 8.29
C GLN A 230 -14.99 14.56 7.07
N LEU A 231 -13.67 14.44 6.88
CA LEU A 231 -13.09 13.61 5.83
C LEU A 231 -12.74 12.22 6.38
N PRO A 232 -13.06 11.14 5.66
CA PRO A 232 -12.74 9.78 6.11
C PRO A 232 -11.28 9.43 5.89
N PHE A 233 -10.65 8.85 6.92
CA PHE A 233 -9.28 8.36 6.90
C PHE A 233 -9.19 6.91 7.38
N GLN A 234 -8.26 6.15 6.80
CA GLN A 234 -7.70 4.95 7.41
C GLN A 234 -6.40 5.35 8.12
N ILE A 235 -6.30 5.01 9.40
CA ILE A 235 -5.12 5.22 10.23
C ILE A 235 -4.13 4.09 9.99
N VAL A 236 -2.91 4.44 9.57
CA VAL A 236 -1.89 3.45 9.17
C VAL A 236 -0.67 3.45 10.09
N ARG A 237 -0.49 4.49 10.90
CA ARG A 237 0.56 4.58 11.93
C ARG A 237 0.17 5.59 12.98
N ARG A 238 0.71 5.44 14.19
CA ARG A 238 0.63 6.42 15.28
C ARG A 238 1.99 6.61 15.95
N TRP A 239 2.24 7.79 16.52
CA TRP A 239 3.45 8.08 17.29
C TRP A 239 3.20 9.19 18.31
N GLN A 240 4.00 9.19 19.37
CA GLN A 240 4.02 10.28 20.34
C GLN A 240 5.01 11.36 19.88
N GLN A 241 4.63 12.62 19.95
CA GLN A 241 5.48 13.77 19.70
C GLN A 241 5.07 14.91 20.62
N ASP A 242 6.03 15.51 21.33
CA ASP A 242 5.81 16.66 22.23
C ASP A 242 4.67 16.44 23.26
N GLY A 243 4.51 15.21 23.75
CA GLY A 243 3.48 14.83 24.72
C GLY A 243 2.08 14.61 24.14
N ALA A 244 1.91 14.72 22.82
CA ALA A 244 0.67 14.46 22.11
C ALA A 244 0.79 13.24 21.17
N LEU A 245 -0.32 12.52 21.02
CA LEU A 245 -0.41 11.36 20.13
C LEU A 245 -0.89 11.80 18.75
N TYR A 246 -0.07 11.53 17.74
CA TYR A 246 -0.35 11.78 16.34
C TYR A 246 -0.57 10.48 15.57
N ALA A 247 -1.23 10.61 14.44
CA ALA A 247 -1.47 9.53 13.51
C ALA A 247 -1.13 9.96 12.08
N ARG A 248 -0.74 8.98 11.27
CA ARG A 248 -0.67 9.08 9.81
C ARG A 248 -1.94 8.48 9.27
N GLY A 249 -2.72 9.27 8.55
CA GLY A 249 -3.95 8.85 7.90
C GLY A 249 -3.81 8.86 6.39
N VAL A 250 -4.41 7.87 5.72
CA VAL A 250 -4.66 7.90 4.27
C VAL A 250 -6.13 8.24 4.05
N TYR A 251 -6.40 9.26 3.25
CA TYR A 251 -7.74 9.70 2.91
C TYR A 251 -8.47 8.65 2.08
N MET A 252 -9.68 8.30 2.51
CA MET A 252 -10.48 7.22 1.91
C MET A 252 -11.63 7.72 1.04
N GLY A 253 -11.81 9.04 0.92
CA GLY A 253 -12.99 9.64 0.28
C GLY A 253 -12.92 9.70 -1.25
N ARG A 254 -11.79 9.37 -1.88
CA ARG A 254 -11.61 9.19 -3.35
C ARG A 254 -11.97 10.42 -4.22
N ASP A 255 -12.16 11.59 -3.60
CA ASP A 255 -12.33 12.88 -4.28
C ASP A 255 -11.06 13.74 -4.08
N SER A 256 -10.27 13.86 -5.15
CA SER A 256 -9.05 14.68 -5.19
C SER A 256 -9.32 16.16 -4.91
N ARG A 257 -10.45 16.71 -5.34
CA ARG A 257 -10.79 18.13 -5.11
C ARG A 257 -11.04 18.39 -3.64
N ALA A 258 -11.76 17.49 -2.98
CA ALA A 258 -12.03 17.57 -1.54
C ALA A 258 -10.73 17.45 -0.74
N ALA A 259 -9.85 16.53 -1.12
CA ALA A 259 -8.55 16.36 -0.50
C ALA A 259 -7.65 17.60 -0.66
N GLU A 260 -7.56 18.14 -1.87
CA GLU A 260 -6.75 19.32 -2.19
C GLU A 260 -7.30 20.57 -1.50
N ALA A 261 -8.63 20.76 -1.47
CA ALA A 261 -9.27 21.87 -0.76
C ALA A 261 -9.03 21.81 0.76
N ALA A 262 -8.87 20.61 1.32
CA ALA A 262 -8.53 20.39 2.72
C ALA A 262 -7.02 20.49 3.01
N GLY A 263 -6.19 20.69 1.98
CA GLY A 263 -4.73 20.81 2.12
C GLY A 263 -4.03 19.49 2.46
N LEU A 264 -4.60 18.34 2.06
CA LEU A 264 -3.96 17.04 2.26
C LEU A 264 -2.75 16.88 1.34
N GLU A 265 -1.76 16.11 1.78
CA GLU A 265 -0.53 15.87 1.00
C GLU A 265 -0.77 14.79 -0.05
N LYS A 266 -0.61 15.13 -1.34
CA LYS A 266 -0.65 14.14 -2.43
C LYS A 266 0.67 13.37 -2.45
N THR A 267 0.63 12.09 -2.10
CA THR A 267 1.82 11.22 -2.07
C THR A 267 1.88 10.26 -3.24
N ASP A 268 0.77 10.07 -3.96
CA ASP A 268 0.63 9.25 -5.16
C ASP A 268 -0.65 9.65 -5.93
N ALA A 269 -0.84 9.12 -7.13
CA ALA A 269 -2.11 9.22 -7.85
C ALA A 269 -3.24 8.64 -7.00
N ALA A 270 -4.30 9.43 -6.75
CA ALA A 270 -5.41 9.10 -5.87
C ALA A 270 -5.02 8.70 -4.43
N VAL A 271 -3.85 9.11 -3.94
CA VAL A 271 -3.43 8.88 -2.54
C VAL A 271 -3.08 10.22 -1.89
N TYR A 272 -3.93 10.61 -0.96
CA TYR A 272 -3.75 11.79 -0.12
C TYR A 272 -3.57 11.38 1.33
N GLU A 273 -2.61 12.00 1.99
CA GLU A 273 -2.22 11.66 3.35
C GLU A 273 -2.23 12.90 4.24
N ALA A 274 -2.30 12.67 5.55
CA ALA A 274 -2.11 13.73 6.53
C ALA A 274 -1.53 13.19 7.84
N THR A 275 -0.84 14.09 8.54
CA THR A 275 -0.54 13.94 9.97
C THR A 275 -1.68 14.56 10.76
N LEU A 276 -2.33 13.75 11.60
CA LEU A 276 -3.55 14.10 12.34
C LEU A 276 -3.27 14.00 13.84
N PRO A 277 -3.67 14.97 14.67
CA PRO A 277 -3.74 14.78 16.11
C PRO A 277 -4.80 13.71 16.42
N LEU A 278 -4.44 12.63 17.12
CA LEU A 278 -5.39 11.53 17.38
C LEU A 278 -6.61 12.01 18.18
N ALA A 279 -6.43 13.02 19.03
CA ALA A 279 -7.50 13.62 19.83
C ALA A 279 -8.56 14.39 19.00
N GLU A 280 -8.25 14.74 17.74
CA GLU A 280 -9.19 15.40 16.83
C GLU A 280 -9.99 14.40 15.98
N LEU A 281 -9.66 13.11 16.04
CA LEU A 281 -10.39 12.09 15.31
C LEU A 281 -11.72 11.78 15.99
N THR A 282 -12.75 11.69 15.17
CA THR A 282 -14.10 11.28 15.58
C THR A 282 -14.51 10.01 14.85
N ASP A 283 -15.53 9.30 15.36
CA ASP A 283 -16.05 8.07 14.76
C ASP A 283 -14.95 7.04 14.46
N ILE A 284 -14.07 6.82 15.45
CA ILE A 284 -12.98 5.86 15.32
C ILE A 284 -13.56 4.45 15.38
N GLN A 285 -13.30 3.66 14.35
CA GLN A 285 -13.78 2.28 14.22
C GLN A 285 -12.62 1.35 13.87
N GLY A 286 -12.59 0.18 14.50
CA GLY A 286 -11.68 -0.91 14.15
C GLY A 286 -12.44 -2.04 13.49
N VAL A 287 -12.19 -2.27 12.20
CA VAL A 287 -12.77 -3.39 11.46
C VAL A 287 -11.71 -4.46 11.26
N GLN A 288 -12.01 -5.69 11.68
CA GLN A 288 -11.19 -6.85 11.36
C GLN A 288 -11.64 -7.43 10.02
N LEU A 289 -10.71 -7.50 9.07
CA LEU A 289 -10.90 -8.20 7.81
C LEU A 289 -10.34 -9.61 7.94
N VAL A 290 -11.23 -10.56 8.14
CA VAL A 290 -10.92 -11.98 8.06
C VAL A 290 -11.18 -12.43 6.61
N PRO A 291 -10.23 -13.08 5.93
CA PRO A 291 -10.49 -13.69 4.63
C PRO A 291 -11.70 -14.62 4.71
N SER A 292 -12.67 -14.44 3.81
CA SER A 292 -13.67 -15.47 3.56
C SER A 292 -12.92 -16.74 3.18
N GLY A 293 -13.19 -17.87 3.85
CA GLY A 293 -12.46 -19.12 3.62
C GLY A 293 -12.23 -19.39 2.13
N ALA A 294 -10.96 -19.61 1.77
CA ALA A 294 -10.53 -19.94 0.42
C ALA A 294 -11.16 -21.26 -0.06
#